data_AF-A0A257T9E3-F1
#
_entry.id   AF-A0A257T9E3-F1
#
_cell.length_a   1.000
_cell.length_b   1.000
_cell.length_c   1.000
_cell.angle_alpha   90.00
_cell.angle_beta   90.00
_cell.angle_gamma   90.00
#
_symmetry.space_group_name_H-M   'P 1'
#
loop_
_entity.id
_entity.type
_entity.pdbx_description
1 polymer ?
#
loop_
_entity_poly.entity_id
_entity_poly.type
_entity_poly.pdbx_seq_one_letter_code
_entity_poly.pdbx_strand_id
1 'polypeptide(L)'
;DFSVDGFTLSNCVARWFFMTAVTGRYTGSPETVMERDLAFIRDLTTAEQFVGWIDKTIESEFTDDFWNIGLRNRMETSSATNPYLHAYHAAQNLLHARALFSNKRIVDLLDPAHKAKKSAVERHHLFSKKYLKGLAITSTRDTNQIANYALVEWDDNIAISGDEPAQYWPLYAERFADHDLAQMCHWHALPVNWHTMEYRTFLDARRNLMAKLIRDAYHHITTGQPPQVPGNDVPVAEILAAGETTRVEFKSTLRVNLHTDQPDKKIEHSCLKTIAAFLNSQGGHLVVGVSDGGEILGVERDRFPNEDKMNLHFVNLVKDRLGAQHMLHIEPRFESVDGKRVLVVRCKPSNIPVYVKEGNTEQFFARTGAATTELLPSQVHLYIQQRF
;
A
#
# COMPACT_ATOMS: atom_id res chain seq x y z
N ASP A 1 21.94 23.28 -25.38
CA ASP A 1 20.79 23.78 -26.16
C ASP A 1 19.72 24.44 -25.29
N PHE A 2 19.16 23.80 -24.24
CA PHE A 2 18.16 24.46 -23.37
C PHE A 2 18.62 24.82 -21.95
N SER A 3 19.84 24.46 -21.55
CA SER A 3 20.42 24.75 -20.23
C SER A 3 19.63 24.20 -19.03
N VAL A 4 18.87 23.10 -19.21
CA VAL A 4 18.26 22.34 -18.10
C VAL A 4 19.37 21.78 -17.21
N ASP A 5 19.25 21.94 -15.89
CA ASP A 5 20.23 21.38 -14.96
C ASP A 5 20.19 19.85 -14.96
N GLY A 6 21.32 19.22 -14.63
CA GLY A 6 21.47 17.77 -14.73
C GLY A 6 20.52 16.97 -13.83
N PHE A 7 20.12 17.52 -12.67
CA PHE A 7 19.20 16.85 -11.75
C PHE A 7 17.79 16.81 -12.33
N THR A 8 17.28 17.96 -12.78
CA THR A 8 15.98 18.05 -13.45
C THR A 8 15.95 17.23 -14.74
N LEU A 9 17.00 17.32 -15.56
CA LEU A 9 17.07 16.57 -16.82
C LEU A 9 17.04 15.06 -16.59
N SER A 10 17.75 14.56 -15.58
CA SER A 10 17.74 13.13 -15.23
C SER A 10 16.34 12.64 -14.86
N ASN A 11 15.59 13.43 -14.09
CA ASN A 11 14.21 13.14 -13.73
C ASN A 11 13.29 13.11 -14.96
N CYS A 12 13.37 14.12 -15.83
CA CYS A 12 12.60 14.20 -17.07
C CYS A 12 12.87 12.98 -17.97
N VAL A 13 14.14 12.59 -18.15
CA VAL A 13 14.52 11.43 -18.96
C VAL A 13 13.95 10.14 -18.38
N ALA A 14 14.01 9.96 -17.05
CA ALA A 14 13.46 8.78 -16.39
C ALA A 14 11.94 8.66 -16.60
N ARG A 15 11.20 9.77 -16.41
CA ARG A 15 9.73 9.81 -16.61
C ARG A 15 9.36 9.59 -18.07
N TRP A 16 10.09 10.19 -19.01
CA TRP A 16 9.88 10.00 -20.44
C TRP A 16 10.13 8.56 -20.88
N PHE A 17 11.26 7.98 -20.44
CA PHE A 17 11.58 6.58 -20.72
C PHE A 17 10.50 5.64 -20.17
N PHE A 18 10.03 5.88 -18.95
CA PHE A 18 8.95 5.09 -18.37
C PHE A 18 7.67 5.19 -19.20
N MET A 19 7.24 6.41 -19.55
CA MET A 19 6.04 6.63 -20.38
C MET A 19 6.15 5.93 -21.72
N THR A 20 7.24 6.14 -22.45
CA THR A 20 7.44 5.57 -23.79
C THR A 20 7.50 4.04 -23.78
N ALA A 21 8.14 3.45 -22.76
CA ALA A 21 8.22 2.01 -22.59
C ALA A 21 6.85 1.40 -22.30
N VAL A 22 6.08 1.98 -21.36
CA VAL A 22 4.77 1.44 -20.95
C VAL A 22 3.72 1.60 -22.04
N THR A 23 3.66 2.76 -22.70
CA THR A 23 2.62 3.04 -23.70
C THR A 23 2.92 2.42 -25.05
N GLY A 24 4.18 2.04 -25.31
CA GLY A 24 4.65 1.64 -26.63
C GLY A 24 4.62 2.82 -27.62
N ARG A 25 4.84 4.05 -27.15
CA ARG A 25 4.71 5.29 -27.95
C ARG A 25 5.34 5.20 -29.35
N TYR A 26 6.50 4.55 -29.44
CA TYR A 26 7.27 4.43 -30.68
C TYR A 26 7.22 3.03 -31.33
N THR A 27 6.29 2.14 -30.98
CA THR A 27 6.28 0.78 -31.55
C THR A 27 5.44 0.64 -32.83
N GLY A 28 4.41 1.47 -33.04
CA GLY A 28 3.52 1.37 -34.21
C GLY A 28 3.99 2.20 -35.41
N SER A 29 4.22 3.49 -35.20
CA SER A 29 4.68 4.44 -36.24
C SER A 29 5.83 5.29 -35.68
N PRO A 30 6.99 4.67 -35.38
CA PRO A 30 8.10 5.33 -34.69
C PRO A 30 8.53 6.63 -35.36
N GLU A 31 8.72 6.62 -36.67
CA GLU A 31 9.22 7.76 -37.44
C GLU A 31 8.26 8.94 -37.37
N THR A 32 6.97 8.71 -37.60
CA THR A 32 5.93 9.77 -37.55
C THR A 32 5.82 10.39 -36.15
N VAL A 33 5.81 9.56 -35.11
CA VAL A 33 5.71 10.07 -33.72
C VAL A 33 6.98 10.82 -33.33
N MET A 34 8.15 10.32 -33.72
CA MET A 34 9.43 10.99 -33.49
C MET A 34 9.52 12.33 -34.23
N GLU A 35 9.12 12.38 -35.51
CA GLU A 35 9.12 13.62 -36.30
C GLU A 35 8.19 14.66 -35.68
N ARG A 36 7.00 14.25 -35.23
CA ARG A 36 6.07 15.12 -34.49
C ARG A 36 6.69 15.66 -33.20
N ASP A 37 7.29 14.80 -32.39
CA ASP A 37 7.92 15.19 -31.13
C ASP A 37 9.10 16.16 -31.38
N LEU A 38 9.93 15.88 -32.39
CA LEU A 38 11.05 16.75 -32.80
C LEU A 38 10.58 18.10 -33.35
N ALA A 39 9.47 18.14 -34.08
CA ALA A 39 8.90 19.39 -34.59
C ALA A 39 8.49 20.32 -33.45
N PHE A 40 7.85 19.80 -32.40
CA PHE A 40 7.53 20.59 -31.21
C PHE A 40 8.77 21.09 -30.47
N ILE A 41 9.82 20.27 -30.37
CA ILE A 41 11.07 20.65 -29.68
C ILE A 41 11.80 21.79 -30.40
N ARG A 42 11.72 21.89 -31.73
CA ARG A 42 12.41 22.93 -32.52
C ARG A 42 12.03 24.36 -32.14
N ASP A 43 10.80 24.56 -31.68
CA ASP A 43 10.26 25.89 -31.35
C ASP A 43 10.53 26.29 -29.88
N LEU A 44 11.10 25.40 -29.07
CA LEU A 44 11.41 25.67 -27.67
C LEU A 44 12.74 26.42 -27.56
N THR A 45 12.87 27.32 -26.58
CA THR A 45 14.07 28.18 -26.43
C THR A 45 14.60 28.22 -24.99
N THR A 46 13.85 27.70 -24.02
CA THR A 46 14.16 27.77 -22.58
C THR A 46 14.04 26.40 -21.91
N ALA A 47 14.70 26.24 -20.76
CA ALA A 47 14.64 25.03 -19.95
C ALA A 47 13.19 24.71 -19.52
N GLU A 48 12.46 25.73 -19.08
CA GLU A 48 11.08 25.62 -18.58
C GLU A 48 10.12 25.17 -19.69
N GLN A 49 10.30 25.68 -20.92
CA GLN A 49 9.51 25.25 -22.07
C GLN A 49 9.76 23.78 -22.43
N PHE A 50 11.02 23.33 -22.39
CA PHE A 50 11.38 21.95 -22.65
C PHE A 50 10.80 20.99 -21.61
N VAL A 51 10.98 21.30 -20.32
CA VAL A 51 10.43 20.50 -19.21
C VAL A 51 8.90 20.49 -19.27
N GLY A 52 8.27 21.65 -19.48
CA GLY A 52 6.81 21.76 -19.58
C GLY A 52 6.22 21.01 -20.78
N TRP A 53 6.94 20.89 -21.90
CA TRP A 53 6.52 20.06 -23.02
C TRP A 53 6.59 18.57 -22.69
N ILE A 54 7.67 18.12 -22.03
CA ILE A 54 7.78 16.73 -21.54
C ILE A 54 6.62 16.41 -20.61
N ASP A 55 6.37 17.25 -19.61
CA ASP A 55 5.32 17.05 -18.62
C ASP A 55 3.94 16.93 -19.27
N LYS A 56 3.58 17.91 -20.10
CA LYS A 56 2.29 17.91 -20.83
C LYS A 56 2.11 16.68 -21.70
N THR A 57 3.17 16.25 -22.38
CA THR A 57 3.11 15.06 -23.24
C THR A 57 2.90 13.81 -22.40
N ILE A 58 3.59 13.67 -21.27
CA ILE A 58 3.41 12.53 -20.39
C ILE A 58 2.00 12.53 -19.77
N GLU A 59 1.51 13.67 -19.28
CA GLU A 59 0.16 13.81 -18.72
C GLU A 59 -0.93 13.45 -19.73
N SER A 60 -0.73 13.77 -21.02
CA SER A 60 -1.69 13.42 -22.08
C SER A 60 -1.77 11.92 -22.36
N GLU A 61 -0.72 11.17 -22.05
CA GLU A 61 -0.66 9.71 -22.22
C GLU A 61 -1.10 8.97 -20.95
N PHE A 62 -0.70 9.50 -19.78
CA PHE A 62 -0.96 8.94 -18.45
C PHE A 62 -2.17 9.57 -17.77
N THR A 63 -3.29 9.55 -18.47
CA THR A 63 -4.59 9.97 -17.93
C THR A 63 -5.07 9.05 -16.80
N ASP A 64 -6.04 9.50 -16.01
CA ASP A 64 -6.65 8.63 -14.99
C ASP A 64 -7.30 7.38 -15.61
N ASP A 65 -7.89 7.50 -16.80
CA ASP A 65 -8.44 6.36 -17.55
C ASP A 65 -7.35 5.38 -17.99
N PHE A 66 -6.17 5.87 -18.38
CA PHE A 66 -5.04 5.01 -18.69
C PHE A 66 -4.69 4.15 -17.48
N TRP A 67 -4.57 4.74 -16.29
CA TRP A 67 -4.19 4.00 -15.08
C TRP A 67 -5.29 3.05 -14.59
N ASN A 68 -6.54 3.52 -14.53
CA ASN A 68 -7.63 2.79 -13.89
C ASN A 68 -8.25 1.73 -14.82
N ILE A 69 -8.17 1.91 -16.14
CA ILE A 69 -8.83 1.05 -17.12
C ILE A 69 -7.84 0.52 -18.16
N GLY A 70 -7.10 1.42 -18.82
CA GLY A 70 -6.24 1.09 -19.95
C GLY A 70 -5.15 0.07 -19.62
N LEU A 71 -4.35 0.35 -18.59
CA LEU A 71 -3.23 -0.48 -18.15
C LEU A 71 -3.72 -1.85 -17.63
N ARG A 72 -4.80 -1.87 -16.85
CA ARG A 72 -5.44 -3.11 -16.37
C ARG A 72 -5.78 -4.04 -17.55
N ASN A 73 -6.48 -3.52 -18.56
CA ASN A 73 -6.90 -4.31 -19.72
C ASN A 73 -5.69 -4.80 -20.54
N ARG A 74 -4.68 -3.95 -20.69
CA ARG A 74 -3.43 -4.26 -21.39
C ARG A 74 -2.60 -5.36 -20.70
N MET A 75 -2.79 -5.56 -19.40
CA MET A 75 -2.18 -6.66 -18.63
C MET A 75 -2.90 -8.01 -18.76
N GLU A 76 -4.02 -8.08 -19.48
CA GLU A 76 -4.63 -9.36 -19.88
C GLU A 76 -3.86 -9.96 -21.07
N THR A 77 -2.73 -10.60 -20.76
CA THR A 77 -1.84 -11.16 -21.77
C THR A 77 -1.12 -12.39 -21.23
N SER A 78 -0.77 -13.29 -22.13
CA SER A 78 0.05 -14.47 -21.83
C SER A 78 1.48 -14.37 -22.37
N SER A 79 1.87 -13.20 -22.92
CA SER A 79 3.23 -13.01 -23.44
C SER A 79 4.23 -12.89 -22.30
N ALA A 80 5.23 -13.76 -22.29
CA ALA A 80 6.32 -13.74 -21.32
C ALA A 80 7.24 -12.51 -21.46
N THR A 81 7.20 -11.86 -22.63
CA THR A 81 7.96 -10.64 -22.95
C THR A 81 6.96 -9.57 -23.34
N ASN A 82 6.67 -8.68 -22.41
CA ASN A 82 5.66 -7.64 -22.59
C ASN A 82 6.09 -6.37 -21.81
N PRO A 83 6.01 -5.17 -22.41
CA PRO A 83 6.29 -3.91 -21.74
C PRO A 83 5.61 -3.74 -20.38
N TYR A 84 4.36 -4.17 -20.21
CA TYR A 84 3.63 -4.04 -18.94
C TYR A 84 4.20 -4.94 -17.84
N LEU A 85 4.68 -6.14 -18.20
CA LEU A 85 5.37 -7.03 -17.27
C LEU A 85 6.74 -6.47 -16.87
N HIS A 86 7.46 -5.88 -17.83
CA HIS A 86 8.73 -5.21 -17.52
C HIS A 86 8.53 -3.99 -16.63
N ALA A 87 7.48 -3.21 -16.87
CA ALA A 87 7.11 -2.07 -16.02
C ALA A 87 6.76 -2.53 -14.61
N TYR A 88 6.04 -3.65 -14.47
CA TYR A 88 5.75 -4.27 -13.18
C TYR A 88 7.03 -4.70 -12.44
N HIS A 89 7.95 -5.40 -13.10
CA HIS A 89 9.23 -5.78 -12.48
C HIS A 89 10.10 -4.55 -12.14
N ALA A 90 10.08 -3.52 -12.99
CA ALA A 90 10.77 -2.26 -12.72
C ALA A 90 10.18 -1.57 -11.48
N ALA A 91 8.86 -1.56 -11.33
CA ALA A 91 8.19 -1.07 -10.14
C ALA A 91 8.63 -1.85 -8.89
N GLN A 92 8.66 -3.17 -8.95
CA GLN A 92 9.16 -4.01 -7.87
C GLN A 92 10.62 -3.68 -7.50
N ASN A 93 11.49 -3.44 -8.48
CA ASN A 93 12.88 -3.04 -8.24
C ASN A 93 13.00 -1.67 -7.57
N LEU A 94 12.23 -0.67 -8.06
CA LEU A 94 12.16 0.66 -7.47
C LEU A 94 11.63 0.64 -6.02
N LEU A 95 10.73 -0.29 -5.73
CA LEU A 95 10.15 -0.53 -4.40
C LEU A 95 11.06 -1.39 -3.50
N HIS A 96 12.24 -1.80 -3.97
CA HIS A 96 13.14 -2.73 -3.29
C HIS A 96 12.46 -4.04 -2.84
N ALA A 97 11.49 -4.51 -3.62
CA ALA A 97 10.70 -5.69 -3.30
C ALA A 97 11.59 -6.93 -3.13
N ARG A 98 11.23 -7.75 -2.15
CA ARG A 98 11.79 -9.11 -1.97
C ARG A 98 11.09 -10.10 -2.89
N ALA A 99 11.79 -11.16 -3.31
CA ALA A 99 11.13 -12.27 -3.99
C ALA A 99 10.09 -12.92 -3.06
N LEU A 100 9.04 -13.50 -3.64
CA LEU A 100 7.96 -14.11 -2.88
C LEU A 100 8.53 -15.29 -2.08
N PHE A 101 8.18 -15.33 -0.79
CA PHE A 101 8.71 -16.24 0.23
C PHE A 101 10.22 -16.13 0.50
N SER A 102 10.84 -15.01 0.13
CA SER A 102 12.28 -14.79 0.31
C SER A 102 12.59 -13.52 1.12
N ASN A 103 13.77 -13.52 1.76
CA ASN A 103 14.38 -12.32 2.34
C ASN A 103 15.26 -11.55 1.34
N LYS A 104 15.51 -12.09 0.15
CA LYS A 104 16.38 -11.50 -0.88
C LYS A 104 15.60 -10.56 -1.79
N ARG A 105 16.21 -9.44 -2.17
CA ARG A 105 15.59 -8.46 -3.07
C ARG A 105 15.61 -8.96 -4.50
N ILE A 106 14.55 -8.63 -5.25
CA ILE A 106 14.43 -8.97 -6.67
C ILE A 106 15.61 -8.38 -7.47
N VAL A 107 16.04 -7.16 -7.16
CA VAL A 107 17.19 -6.53 -7.84
C VAL A 107 18.48 -7.32 -7.70
N ASP A 108 18.73 -7.94 -6.54
CA ASP A 108 19.94 -8.73 -6.30
C ASP A 108 19.85 -10.09 -7.02
N LEU A 109 18.64 -10.64 -7.15
CA LEU A 109 18.38 -11.92 -7.79
C LEU A 109 18.35 -11.86 -9.32
N LEU A 110 18.09 -10.67 -9.88
CA LEU A 110 18.09 -10.42 -11.32
C LEU A 110 19.42 -9.86 -11.83
N ASP A 111 20.43 -9.69 -10.96
CA ASP A 111 21.74 -9.16 -11.34
C ASP A 111 22.47 -10.09 -12.34
N PRO A 112 22.67 -9.67 -13.60
CA PRO A 112 23.32 -10.49 -14.62
C PRO A 112 24.81 -10.76 -14.35
N ALA A 113 25.44 -10.05 -13.40
CA ALA A 113 26.82 -10.31 -12.99
C ALA A 113 26.97 -11.64 -12.21
N HIS A 114 25.89 -12.14 -11.58
CA HIS A 114 25.88 -13.40 -10.84
C HIS A 114 25.51 -14.59 -11.75
N LYS A 115 26.50 -15.19 -12.41
CA LYS A 115 26.31 -16.42 -13.22
C LYS A 115 26.37 -17.70 -12.38
N ALA A 116 25.29 -18.04 -11.69
CA ALA A 116 25.14 -19.35 -11.07
C ALA A 116 24.68 -20.43 -12.09
N LYS A 117 24.87 -21.72 -11.78
CA LYS A 117 24.43 -22.85 -12.62
C LYS A 117 22.90 -22.97 -12.75
N LYS A 118 22.15 -22.31 -11.88
CA LYS A 118 20.68 -22.21 -11.88
C LYS A 118 20.29 -20.76 -11.61
N SER A 119 19.15 -20.32 -12.13
CA SER A 119 18.64 -18.96 -11.88
C SER A 119 18.42 -18.78 -10.38
N ALA A 120 18.81 -17.63 -9.82
CA ALA A 120 18.57 -17.34 -8.40
C ALA A 120 17.08 -17.14 -8.10
N VAL A 121 16.30 -16.76 -9.11
CA VAL A 121 14.85 -16.57 -9.04
C VAL A 121 14.17 -17.08 -10.30
N GLU A 122 12.98 -17.63 -10.17
CA GLU A 122 12.18 -18.15 -11.28
C GLU A 122 10.75 -17.62 -11.25
N ARG A 123 10.10 -17.65 -12.42
CA ARG A 123 8.67 -17.34 -12.53
C ARG A 123 7.87 -18.55 -12.08
N HIS A 124 7.20 -18.41 -10.95
CA HIS A 124 6.31 -19.42 -10.41
C HIS A 124 4.85 -19.10 -10.77
N HIS A 125 4.10 -20.11 -11.25
CA HIS A 125 2.66 -20.01 -11.42
C HIS A 125 1.96 -20.07 -10.06
N LEU A 126 1.39 -18.96 -9.61
CA LEU A 126 0.65 -18.89 -8.34
C LEU A 126 -0.51 -19.90 -8.31
N PHE A 127 -1.21 -20.04 -9.43
CA PHE A 127 -2.14 -21.12 -9.68
C PHE A 127 -1.48 -22.07 -10.69
N SER A 128 -1.01 -23.22 -10.20
CA SER A 128 -0.26 -24.18 -11.02
C SER A 128 -1.09 -24.70 -12.20
N LYS A 129 -0.44 -25.04 -13.32
CA LYS A 129 -1.12 -25.63 -14.48
C LYS A 129 -1.83 -26.94 -14.14
N LYS A 130 -1.27 -27.71 -13.20
CA LYS A 130 -1.84 -28.97 -12.73
C LYS A 130 -3.18 -28.71 -12.03
N TYR A 131 -3.21 -27.72 -11.13
CA TYR A 131 -4.43 -27.29 -10.45
C TYR A 131 -5.48 -26.76 -11.44
N LEU A 132 -5.08 -25.84 -12.33
CA LEU A 132 -5.99 -25.24 -13.32
C LEU A 132 -6.60 -26.27 -14.28
N LYS A 133 -5.84 -27.30 -14.66
CA LYS A 133 -6.36 -28.42 -15.46
C LYS A 133 -7.51 -29.15 -14.75
N GLY A 134 -7.44 -29.30 -13.42
CA GLY A 134 -8.52 -29.87 -12.60
C GLY A 134 -9.81 -29.04 -12.64
N LEU A 135 -9.68 -27.73 -12.82
CA LEU A 135 -10.80 -26.78 -13.00
C LEU A 135 -11.28 -26.66 -14.47
N ALA A 136 -10.82 -27.56 -15.35
CA ALA A 136 -11.06 -27.50 -16.79
C ALA A 136 -10.49 -26.25 -17.51
N ILE A 137 -9.54 -25.55 -16.89
CA ILE A 137 -8.83 -24.42 -17.49
C ILE A 137 -7.51 -24.92 -18.08
N THR A 138 -7.53 -25.24 -19.38
CA THR A 138 -6.41 -25.92 -20.06
C THR A 138 -5.70 -25.07 -21.09
N SER A 139 -6.30 -23.94 -21.51
CA SER A 139 -5.73 -23.12 -22.58
C SER A 139 -4.44 -22.44 -22.09
N THR A 140 -3.43 -22.40 -22.96
CA THR A 140 -2.17 -21.70 -22.67
C THR A 140 -2.39 -20.20 -22.46
N ARG A 141 -3.35 -19.62 -23.20
CA ARG A 141 -3.74 -18.21 -23.05
C ARG A 141 -4.23 -17.92 -21.64
N ASP A 142 -5.00 -18.81 -21.04
CA ASP A 142 -5.58 -18.60 -19.71
C ASP A 142 -4.62 -18.99 -18.59
N THR A 143 -3.82 -20.04 -18.77
CA THR A 143 -2.90 -20.55 -17.74
C THR A 143 -1.61 -19.73 -17.62
N ASN A 144 -1.10 -19.17 -18.72
CA ASN A 144 0.13 -18.35 -18.74
C ASN A 144 -0.14 -16.84 -18.63
N GLN A 145 -1.25 -16.43 -18.01
CA GLN A 145 -1.53 -15.01 -17.78
C GLN A 145 -0.40 -14.37 -16.96
N ILE A 146 0.06 -13.18 -17.34
CA ILE A 146 1.16 -12.51 -16.62
C ILE A 146 0.83 -12.30 -15.13
N ALA A 147 -0.44 -12.06 -14.82
CA ALA A 147 -0.97 -11.93 -13.46
C ALA A 147 -1.07 -13.26 -12.71
N ASN A 148 -0.69 -14.39 -13.30
CA ASN A 148 -0.54 -15.67 -12.62
C ASN A 148 0.91 -15.96 -12.19
N TYR A 149 1.85 -15.04 -12.40
CA TYR A 149 3.26 -15.26 -12.05
C TYR A 149 3.72 -14.43 -10.87
N ALA A 150 4.60 -14.99 -10.05
CA ALA A 150 5.44 -14.26 -9.12
C ALA A 150 6.89 -14.73 -9.23
N LEU A 151 7.82 -13.88 -8.80
CA LEU A 151 9.24 -14.24 -8.70
C LEU A 151 9.47 -14.94 -7.37
N VAL A 152 9.89 -16.19 -7.41
CA VAL A 152 10.16 -17.07 -6.25
C VAL A 152 11.58 -17.64 -6.39
N GLU A 153 12.26 -17.95 -5.28
CA GLU A 153 13.55 -18.65 -5.35
C GLU A 153 13.42 -20.02 -6.03
N TRP A 154 14.50 -20.46 -6.69
CA TRP A 154 14.50 -21.69 -7.49
C TRP A 154 14.15 -22.95 -6.69
N ASP A 155 14.63 -23.05 -5.45
CA ASP A 155 14.38 -24.17 -4.55
C ASP A 155 12.92 -24.22 -4.09
N ASP A 156 12.36 -23.08 -3.68
CA ASP A 156 10.95 -22.95 -3.32
C ASP A 156 10.03 -23.22 -4.52
N ASN A 157 10.39 -22.75 -5.73
CA ASN A 157 9.62 -23.04 -6.95
C ASN A 157 9.50 -24.55 -7.21
N ILE A 158 10.59 -25.30 -7.00
CA ILE A 158 10.58 -26.77 -7.13
C ILE A 158 9.78 -27.43 -6.01
N ALA A 159 9.90 -26.94 -4.78
CA ALA A 159 9.23 -27.52 -3.63
C ALA A 159 7.70 -27.34 -3.69
N ILE A 160 7.21 -26.17 -4.13
CA ILE A 160 5.78 -25.92 -4.36
C ILE A 160 5.25 -26.76 -5.53
N SER A 161 6.05 -26.95 -6.57
CA SER A 161 5.74 -27.83 -7.71
C SER A 161 4.38 -27.52 -8.36
N GLY A 162 3.43 -28.44 -8.27
CA GLY A 162 2.10 -28.36 -8.87
C GLY A 162 0.97 -28.21 -7.85
N ASP A 163 1.28 -27.85 -6.62
CA ASP A 163 0.29 -27.75 -5.54
C ASP A 163 -0.66 -26.56 -5.76
N GLU A 164 -1.83 -26.63 -5.15
CA GLU A 164 -2.82 -25.57 -5.21
C GLU A 164 -2.50 -24.48 -4.15
N PRO A 165 -2.81 -23.21 -4.43
CA PRO A 165 -2.42 -22.12 -3.55
C PRO A 165 -2.97 -22.23 -2.13
N ALA A 166 -4.17 -22.78 -1.94
CA ALA A 166 -4.73 -23.03 -0.63
C ALA A 166 -3.89 -24.00 0.24
N GLN A 167 -3.13 -24.89 -0.39
CA GLN A 167 -2.29 -25.87 0.31
C GLN A 167 -0.90 -25.30 0.63
N TYR A 168 -0.23 -24.71 -0.37
CA TYR A 168 1.14 -24.25 -0.16
C TYR A 168 1.22 -22.88 0.51
N TRP A 169 0.26 -21.97 0.29
CA TRP A 169 0.35 -20.61 0.84
C TRP A 169 0.53 -20.58 2.36
N PRO A 170 -0.29 -21.29 3.17
CA PRO A 170 -0.14 -21.26 4.64
C PRO A 170 1.25 -21.71 5.10
N LEU A 171 1.78 -22.79 4.51
CA LEU A 171 3.08 -23.38 4.86
C LEU A 171 4.25 -22.40 4.64
N TYR A 172 4.19 -21.60 3.58
CA TYR A 172 5.25 -20.64 3.26
C TYR A 172 5.03 -19.29 3.94
N ALA A 173 3.77 -18.91 4.18
CA ALA A 173 3.40 -17.73 4.94
C ALA A 173 3.88 -17.79 6.39
N GLU A 174 3.84 -18.98 7.03
CA GLU A 174 4.35 -19.22 8.40
C GLU A 174 5.84 -18.86 8.60
N ARG A 175 6.62 -18.76 7.52
CA ARG A 175 8.03 -18.35 7.59
C ARG A 175 8.21 -16.88 7.93
N PHE A 176 7.16 -16.06 7.84
CA PHE A 176 7.22 -14.61 7.95
C PHE A 176 6.26 -14.09 9.02
N ALA A 177 6.62 -12.98 9.65
CA ALA A 177 5.68 -12.24 10.48
C ALA A 177 4.59 -11.59 9.62
N ASP A 178 3.39 -11.39 10.16
CA ASP A 178 2.24 -10.84 9.43
C ASP A 178 2.55 -9.50 8.72
N HIS A 179 3.38 -8.65 9.33
CA HIS A 179 3.76 -7.37 8.74
C HIS A 179 4.66 -7.53 7.50
N ASP A 180 5.61 -8.48 7.54
CA ASP A 180 6.47 -8.82 6.40
C ASP A 180 5.62 -9.47 5.30
N LEU A 181 4.68 -10.34 5.66
CA LEU A 181 3.78 -10.99 4.73
C LEU A 181 2.84 -9.99 4.06
N ALA A 182 2.31 -9.01 4.80
CA ALA A 182 1.49 -7.94 4.25
C ALA A 182 2.29 -7.08 3.26
N GLN A 183 3.53 -6.73 3.60
CA GLN A 183 4.43 -6.00 2.71
C GLN A 183 4.78 -6.82 1.46
N MET A 184 4.99 -8.13 1.62
CA MET A 184 5.25 -9.05 0.52
C MET A 184 4.03 -9.19 -0.40
N CYS A 185 2.82 -9.32 0.16
CA CYS A 185 1.59 -9.31 -0.62
C CYS A 185 1.43 -8.01 -1.41
N HIS A 186 1.76 -6.88 -0.80
CA HIS A 186 1.76 -5.59 -1.49
C HIS A 186 2.74 -5.56 -2.67
N TRP A 187 4.01 -5.92 -2.46
CA TRP A 187 5.03 -5.96 -3.52
C TRP A 187 4.70 -6.91 -4.67
N HIS A 188 3.98 -8.00 -4.37
CA HIS A 188 3.59 -9.00 -5.37
C HIS A 188 2.16 -8.82 -5.89
N ALA A 189 1.52 -7.70 -5.54
CA ALA A 189 0.16 -7.36 -5.94
C ALA A 189 -0.85 -8.49 -5.62
N LEU A 190 -0.67 -9.17 -4.49
CA LEU A 190 -1.51 -10.27 -4.06
C LEU A 190 -2.72 -9.74 -3.26
N PRO A 191 -3.95 -10.01 -3.71
CA PRO A 191 -5.15 -9.67 -2.94
C PRO A 191 -5.18 -10.37 -1.57
N VAL A 192 -5.94 -9.80 -0.63
CA VAL A 192 -6.22 -10.48 0.64
C VAL A 192 -6.93 -11.81 0.36
N ASN A 193 -6.49 -12.88 1.02
CA ASN A 193 -7.02 -14.24 0.85
C ASN A 193 -6.92 -14.81 -0.58
N TRP A 194 -6.01 -14.29 -1.41
CA TRP A 194 -5.85 -14.70 -2.81
C TRP A 194 -5.74 -16.21 -3.02
N HIS A 195 -5.15 -16.93 -2.06
CA HIS A 195 -4.93 -18.38 -2.12
C HIS A 195 -6.23 -19.20 -2.06
N THR A 196 -7.35 -18.58 -1.68
CA THR A 196 -8.69 -19.19 -1.66
C THR A 196 -9.62 -18.63 -2.73
N MET A 197 -9.16 -17.65 -3.53
CA MET A 197 -9.98 -17.02 -4.56
C MET A 197 -10.17 -17.93 -5.77
N GLU A 198 -11.32 -17.77 -6.43
CA GLU A 198 -11.51 -18.32 -7.77
C GLU A 198 -10.51 -17.67 -8.77
N TYR A 199 -9.97 -18.46 -9.68
CA TYR A 199 -8.84 -18.08 -10.54
C TYR A 199 -9.08 -16.81 -11.36
N ARG A 200 -10.23 -16.67 -12.03
CA ARG A 200 -10.53 -15.48 -12.85
C ARG A 200 -10.70 -14.24 -11.98
N THR A 201 -11.37 -14.38 -10.84
CA THR A 201 -11.55 -13.32 -9.86
C THR A 201 -10.20 -12.85 -9.29
N PHE A 202 -9.30 -13.81 -9.01
CA PHE A 202 -7.92 -13.54 -8.60
C PHE A 202 -7.16 -12.74 -9.67
N LEU A 203 -7.20 -13.17 -10.94
CA LEU A 203 -6.48 -12.49 -12.01
C LEU A 203 -6.94 -11.03 -12.15
N ASP A 204 -8.24 -10.78 -12.07
CA ASP A 204 -8.78 -9.42 -12.19
C ASP A 204 -8.38 -8.54 -11.00
N ALA A 205 -8.52 -9.05 -9.78
CA ALA A 205 -8.10 -8.33 -8.57
C ALA A 205 -6.59 -8.04 -8.58
N ARG A 206 -5.78 -9.02 -8.99
CA ARG A 206 -4.32 -8.87 -9.06
C ARG A 206 -3.90 -7.89 -10.14
N ARG A 207 -4.51 -7.88 -11.32
CA ARG A 207 -4.22 -6.88 -12.37
C ARG A 207 -4.47 -5.45 -11.88
N ASN A 208 -5.53 -5.23 -11.11
CA ASN A 208 -5.78 -3.91 -10.51
C ASN A 208 -4.64 -3.50 -9.57
N LEU A 209 -4.20 -4.41 -8.70
CA LEU A 209 -3.10 -4.15 -7.77
C LEU A 209 -1.75 -3.96 -8.50
N MET A 210 -1.49 -4.72 -9.56
CA MET A 210 -0.30 -4.56 -10.40
C MET A 210 -0.28 -3.18 -11.07
N ALA A 211 -1.42 -2.72 -11.60
CA ALA A 211 -1.54 -1.41 -12.23
C ALA A 211 -1.27 -0.29 -11.22
N LYS A 212 -1.83 -0.43 -10.01
CA LYS A 212 -1.58 0.48 -8.90
C LYS A 212 -0.10 0.51 -8.53
N LEU A 213 0.57 -0.64 -8.42
CA LEU A 213 1.99 -0.72 -8.11
C LEU A 213 2.86 -0.01 -9.16
N ILE A 214 2.53 -0.16 -10.45
CA ILE A 214 3.21 0.53 -11.56
C ILE A 214 2.99 2.05 -11.46
N ARG A 215 1.76 2.48 -11.14
CA ARG A 215 1.43 3.91 -10.92
C ARG A 215 2.22 4.49 -9.75
N ASP A 216 2.26 3.78 -8.62
CA ASP A 216 2.99 4.20 -7.41
C ASP A 216 4.50 4.33 -7.69
N ALA A 217 5.06 3.41 -8.48
CA ALA A 217 6.45 3.51 -8.92
C ALA A 217 6.70 4.69 -9.88
N TYR A 218 5.75 5.04 -10.75
CA TYR A 218 5.86 6.23 -11.59
C TYR A 218 5.82 7.53 -10.75
N HIS A 219 4.95 7.57 -9.74
CA HIS A 219 4.91 8.68 -8.79
C HIS A 219 6.22 8.82 -8.02
N HIS A 220 6.82 7.71 -7.59
CA HIS A 220 8.14 7.70 -6.97
C HIS A 220 9.21 8.38 -7.85
N ILE A 221 9.28 8.02 -9.14
CA ILE A 221 10.20 8.66 -10.09
C ILE A 221 9.91 10.16 -10.16
N THR A 222 8.64 10.57 -10.18
CA THR A 222 8.24 11.97 -10.34
C THR A 222 8.58 12.83 -9.13
N THR A 223 8.37 12.32 -7.91
CA THR A 223 8.59 13.10 -6.69
C THR A 223 10.00 12.99 -6.12
N GLY A 224 10.81 12.01 -6.57
CA GLY A 224 12.15 11.74 -6.04
C GLY A 224 12.18 11.23 -4.59
N GLN A 225 11.07 11.33 -3.86
CA GLN A 225 10.83 10.66 -2.60
C GLN A 225 10.61 9.18 -2.87
N PRO A 226 11.18 8.22 -2.08
CA PRO A 226 10.82 6.80 -2.14
C PRO A 226 9.31 6.67 -2.35
N PRO A 227 8.84 5.66 -3.11
CA PRO A 227 7.41 5.42 -3.17
C PRO A 227 6.98 5.44 -1.72
N GLN A 228 6.05 6.35 -1.39
CA GLN A 228 5.33 6.23 -0.14
C GLN A 228 4.87 4.79 -0.22
N VAL A 229 5.53 3.87 0.51
CA VAL A 229 4.97 2.53 0.74
C VAL A 229 3.58 2.92 1.12
N PRO A 230 2.53 2.59 0.33
CA PRO A 230 1.22 2.95 0.76
C PRO A 230 1.20 2.31 2.13
N GLY A 231 1.17 3.17 3.16
CA GLY A 231 0.45 2.80 4.33
C GLY A 231 -0.81 2.21 3.76
N ASN A 232 -1.15 0.99 4.16
CA ASN A 232 -2.46 0.42 3.91
C ASN A 232 -3.50 1.41 4.45
N ASP A 233 -3.67 2.51 3.73
CA ASP A 233 -4.68 3.52 3.84
C ASP A 233 -5.76 2.90 3.00
N VAL A 234 -6.32 1.85 3.60
CA VAL A 234 -7.63 1.35 3.26
C VAL A 234 -8.49 2.60 3.19
N PRO A 235 -9.06 2.94 2.01
CA PRO A 235 -9.89 4.12 1.85
C PRO A 235 -10.92 4.14 2.97
N VAL A 236 -11.21 5.30 3.56
CA VAL A 236 -12.12 5.34 4.71
C VAL A 236 -13.48 4.72 4.39
N ALA A 237 -13.93 4.79 3.13
CA ALA A 237 -15.15 4.13 2.66
C ALA A 237 -15.13 2.60 2.88
N GLU A 238 -13.99 1.94 2.65
CA GLU A 238 -13.83 0.50 2.90
C GLU A 238 -13.78 0.19 4.41
N ILE A 239 -13.15 1.07 5.20
CA ILE A 239 -13.12 0.96 6.67
C ILE A 239 -14.55 1.07 7.24
N LEU A 240 -15.33 2.03 6.74
CA LEU A 240 -16.71 2.27 7.15
C LEU A 240 -17.62 1.11 6.76
N ALA A 241 -17.47 0.58 5.54
CA ALA A 241 -18.23 -0.56 5.07
C ALA A 241 -17.97 -1.85 5.90
N ALA A 242 -16.74 -2.00 6.42
CA ALA A 242 -16.39 -3.13 7.29
C ALA A 242 -16.96 -3.01 8.72
N GLY A 243 -17.35 -1.82 9.15
CA GLY A 243 -17.84 -1.56 10.50
C GLY A 243 -16.76 -1.68 11.59
N GLU A 244 -17.18 -1.61 12.86
CA GLU A 244 -16.28 -1.84 13.98
C GLU A 244 -15.82 -3.30 14.02
N THR A 245 -14.52 -3.49 14.20
CA THR A 245 -13.89 -4.81 14.23
C THR A 245 -12.79 -4.86 15.29
N THR A 246 -12.07 -5.97 15.39
CA THR A 246 -10.87 -6.05 16.24
C THR A 246 -9.81 -5.00 15.89
N ARG A 247 -9.83 -4.47 14.65
CA ARG A 247 -8.86 -3.52 14.08
C ARG A 247 -9.47 -2.20 13.59
N VAL A 248 -10.76 -1.97 13.82
CA VAL A 248 -11.46 -0.73 13.45
C VAL A 248 -12.33 -0.30 14.63
N GLU A 249 -12.21 0.94 15.05
CA GLU A 249 -13.03 1.52 16.12
C GLU A 249 -13.53 2.90 15.66
N PHE A 250 -14.81 3.17 15.91
CA PHE A 250 -15.45 4.44 15.62
C PHE A 250 -15.56 5.28 16.89
N LYS A 251 -15.38 6.59 16.73
CA LYS A 251 -15.64 7.59 17.77
C LYS A 251 -16.37 8.77 17.14
N SER A 252 -17.39 9.25 17.82
CA SER A 252 -18.19 10.35 17.29
C SER A 252 -17.42 11.67 17.24
N THR A 253 -16.51 11.89 18.19
CA THR A 253 -15.76 13.14 18.38
C THR A 253 -14.40 12.84 18.99
N LEU A 254 -13.46 13.78 18.87
CA LEU A 254 -12.13 13.70 19.48
C LEU A 254 -12.14 14.25 20.93
N ARG A 255 -12.90 15.31 21.20
CA ARG A 255 -12.92 16.00 22.50
C ARG A 255 -14.30 16.40 23.00
N VAL A 256 -15.29 16.61 22.13
CA VAL A 256 -16.60 17.13 22.56
C VAL A 256 -17.51 16.00 23.04
N ASN A 257 -18.04 16.12 24.26
CA ASN A 257 -19.07 15.20 24.75
C ASN A 257 -20.42 15.58 24.14
N LEU A 258 -21.06 14.63 23.43
CA LEU A 258 -22.30 14.89 22.69
C LEU A 258 -23.52 15.23 23.57
N HIS A 259 -23.48 14.91 24.87
CA HIS A 259 -24.58 15.22 25.78
C HIS A 259 -24.47 16.64 26.36
N THR A 260 -23.25 17.06 26.68
CA THR A 260 -22.99 18.37 27.31
C THR A 260 -22.60 19.43 26.28
N ASP A 261 -22.22 19.02 25.08
CA ASP A 261 -21.76 19.87 23.98
C ASP A 261 -20.55 20.75 24.36
N GLN A 262 -19.71 20.22 25.26
CA GLN A 262 -18.49 20.84 25.76
C GLN A 262 -17.29 19.91 25.61
N PRO A 263 -16.05 20.44 25.52
CA PRO A 263 -14.84 19.64 25.61
C PRO A 263 -14.78 18.84 26.91
N ASP A 264 -14.47 17.55 26.82
CA ASP A 264 -14.42 16.62 27.93
C ASP A 264 -13.19 15.72 27.79
N LYS A 265 -12.30 15.78 28.78
CA LYS A 265 -11.06 14.98 28.82
C LYS A 265 -11.34 13.47 28.78
N LYS A 266 -12.52 13.01 29.20
CA LYS A 266 -12.91 11.60 29.10
C LYS A 266 -13.09 11.15 27.65
N ILE A 267 -13.53 12.04 26.76
CA ILE A 267 -13.65 11.75 25.33
C ILE A 267 -12.26 11.62 24.71
N GLU A 268 -11.36 12.57 25.01
CA GLU A 268 -9.96 12.51 24.57
C GLU A 268 -9.27 11.24 25.08
N HIS A 269 -9.44 10.92 26.36
CA HIS A 269 -8.93 9.68 26.96
C HIS A 269 -9.51 8.44 26.26
N SER A 270 -10.78 8.45 25.89
CA SER A 270 -11.41 7.34 25.17
C SER A 270 -10.81 7.13 23.77
N CYS A 271 -10.34 8.17 23.08
CA CYS A 271 -9.59 8.01 21.84
C CYS A 271 -8.18 7.45 22.11
N LEU A 272 -7.50 7.96 23.14
CA LEU A 272 -6.14 7.54 23.49
C LEU A 272 -6.05 6.09 23.97
N LYS A 273 -7.02 5.60 24.76
CA LYS A 273 -7.06 4.17 25.16
C LYS A 273 -7.18 3.25 23.95
N THR A 274 -7.96 3.66 22.93
CA THR A 274 -8.13 2.89 21.71
C THR A 274 -6.83 2.86 20.91
N ILE A 275 -6.15 4.00 20.79
CA ILE A 275 -4.84 4.08 20.12
C ILE A 275 -3.83 3.21 20.85
N ALA A 276 -3.69 3.34 22.17
CA ALA A 276 -2.78 2.51 22.96
C ALA A 276 -3.11 1.01 22.80
N ALA A 277 -4.38 0.63 22.83
CA ALA A 277 -4.80 -0.76 22.60
C ALA A 277 -4.40 -1.27 21.22
N PHE A 278 -4.57 -0.48 20.16
CA PHE A 278 -4.11 -0.86 18.83
C PHE A 278 -2.59 -0.99 18.75
N LEU A 279 -1.85 -0.02 19.29
CA LEU A 279 -0.38 -0.05 19.31
C LEU A 279 0.14 -1.27 20.07
N ASN A 280 -0.48 -1.62 21.20
CA ASN A 280 -0.10 -2.80 21.99
C ASN A 280 -0.52 -4.12 21.34
N SER A 281 -1.48 -4.10 20.41
CA SER A 281 -2.01 -5.28 19.72
C SER A 281 -1.51 -5.35 18.27
N GLN A 282 -2.36 -5.74 17.31
CA GLN A 282 -2.02 -5.91 15.89
C GLN A 282 -2.17 -4.63 15.05
N GLY A 283 -2.17 -3.46 15.70
CA GLY A 283 -2.53 -2.20 15.04
C GLY A 283 -4.01 -2.12 14.69
N GLY A 284 -4.40 -1.05 14.00
CA GLY A 284 -5.79 -0.80 13.62
C GLY A 284 -6.04 0.61 13.10
N HIS A 285 -7.31 0.96 12.94
CA HIS A 285 -7.77 2.27 12.53
C HIS A 285 -8.79 2.79 13.55
N LEU A 286 -8.52 3.98 14.08
CA LEU A 286 -9.52 4.76 14.78
C LEU A 286 -10.11 5.76 13.80
N VAL A 287 -11.45 5.78 13.63
CA VAL A 287 -12.14 6.77 12.80
C VAL A 287 -12.96 7.68 13.70
N VAL A 288 -12.62 8.97 13.67
CA VAL A 288 -13.30 10.02 14.45
C VAL A 288 -14.22 10.83 13.54
N GLY A 289 -15.42 11.13 14.04
CA GLY A 289 -16.51 11.74 13.26
C GLY A 289 -17.55 10.71 12.80
N VAL A 290 -17.61 9.54 13.43
CA VAL A 290 -18.53 8.43 13.10
C VAL A 290 -19.20 7.94 14.37
N SER A 291 -20.52 7.77 14.35
CA SER A 291 -21.25 7.23 15.50
C SER A 291 -20.97 5.73 15.69
N ASP A 292 -21.30 5.19 16.87
CA ASP A 292 -21.21 3.74 17.12
C ASP A 292 -22.11 2.94 16.16
N GLY A 293 -23.16 3.56 15.59
CA GLY A 293 -24.03 2.97 14.56
C GLY A 293 -23.51 3.12 13.13
N GLY A 294 -22.32 3.70 12.92
CA GLY A 294 -21.72 3.91 11.60
C GLY A 294 -22.19 5.17 10.86
N GLU A 295 -23.07 5.98 11.46
CA GLU A 295 -23.49 7.27 10.86
C GLU A 295 -22.31 8.26 10.79
N ILE A 296 -22.11 8.87 9.62
CA ILE A 296 -21.08 9.89 9.41
C ILE A 296 -21.54 11.21 10.02
N LEU A 297 -20.92 11.58 11.15
CA LEU A 297 -21.21 12.82 11.88
C LEU A 297 -20.35 13.98 11.43
N GLY A 298 -19.08 13.69 11.08
CA GLY A 298 -18.04 14.67 10.79
C GLY A 298 -17.32 15.19 12.04
N VAL A 299 -16.19 15.88 11.86
CA VAL A 299 -15.34 16.43 12.95
C VAL A 299 -15.71 17.86 13.35
N GLU A 300 -16.67 18.49 12.67
CA GLU A 300 -17.04 19.89 12.87
C GLU A 300 -17.56 20.15 14.30
N ARG A 301 -18.18 19.12 14.91
CA ARG A 301 -18.65 19.18 16.31
C ARG A 301 -17.53 19.36 17.32
N ASP A 302 -16.30 18.99 16.99
CA ASP A 302 -15.15 19.23 17.87
C ASP A 302 -14.74 20.72 17.93
N ARG A 303 -15.32 21.59 17.09
CA ARG A 303 -15.13 23.06 17.10
C ARG A 303 -13.66 23.49 17.00
N PHE A 304 -12.87 22.77 16.22
CA PHE A 304 -11.54 23.25 15.84
C PHE A 304 -11.66 24.27 14.71
N PRO A 305 -10.81 25.32 14.68
CA PRO A 305 -10.84 26.31 13.59
C PRO A 305 -10.59 25.69 12.20
N ASN A 306 -9.76 24.65 12.14
CA ASN A 306 -9.43 23.89 10.94
C ASN A 306 -8.76 22.55 11.32
N GLU A 307 -8.53 21.71 10.31
CA GLU A 307 -7.89 20.39 10.44
C GLU A 307 -6.48 20.47 11.03
N ASP A 308 -5.69 21.49 10.68
CA ASP A 308 -4.34 21.67 11.22
C ASP A 308 -4.36 21.86 12.74
N LYS A 309 -5.32 22.64 13.26
CA LYS A 309 -5.48 22.85 14.70
C LYS A 309 -5.99 21.61 15.41
N MET A 310 -6.88 20.84 14.78
CA MET A 310 -7.33 19.55 15.30
C MET A 310 -6.17 18.54 15.35
N ASN A 311 -5.37 18.46 14.27
CA ASN A 311 -4.21 17.58 14.19
C ASN A 311 -3.14 17.98 15.22
N LEU A 312 -2.85 19.28 15.37
CA LEU A 312 -1.92 19.76 16.39
C LEU A 312 -2.39 19.37 17.80
N HIS A 313 -3.68 19.51 18.10
CA HIS A 313 -4.26 19.08 19.37
C HIS A 313 -4.11 17.57 19.57
N PHE A 314 -4.46 16.77 18.56
CA PHE A 314 -4.29 15.32 18.57
C PHE A 314 -2.84 14.90 18.83
N VAL A 315 -1.88 15.49 18.12
CA VAL A 315 -0.44 15.22 18.29
C VAL A 315 0.02 15.57 19.71
N ASN A 316 -0.47 16.67 20.28
CA ASN A 316 -0.14 17.05 21.66
C ASN A 316 -0.73 16.03 22.66
N LEU A 317 -1.99 15.60 22.48
CA LEU A 317 -2.59 14.55 23.30
C LEU A 317 -1.76 13.27 23.30
N VAL A 318 -1.31 12.82 22.12
CA VAL A 318 -0.45 11.64 22.00
C VAL A 318 0.90 11.84 22.69
N LYS A 319 1.58 12.96 22.45
CA LYS A 319 2.89 13.26 23.06
C LYS A 319 2.82 13.31 24.59
N ASP A 320 1.80 13.98 25.11
CA ASP A 320 1.66 14.21 26.54
C ASP A 320 1.20 12.95 27.28
N ARG A 321 0.32 12.14 26.67
CA ARG A 321 -0.32 11.01 27.35
C ARG A 321 0.17 9.64 26.95
N LEU A 322 0.71 9.44 25.75
CA LEU A 322 1.31 8.17 25.32
C LEU A 322 2.84 8.24 25.32
N GLY A 323 3.39 9.40 24.97
CA GLY A 323 4.83 9.64 24.83
C GLY A 323 5.23 9.85 23.37
N ALA A 324 6.13 10.80 23.15
CA ALA A 324 6.51 11.25 21.81
C ALA A 324 7.10 10.14 20.92
N GLN A 325 7.76 9.15 21.50
CA GLN A 325 8.34 8.01 20.76
C GLN A 325 7.29 7.19 19.99
N HIS A 326 6.03 7.15 20.47
CA HIS A 326 4.99 6.36 19.82
C HIS A 326 4.38 7.04 18.59
N MET A 327 4.67 8.32 18.35
CA MET A 327 4.27 9.03 17.12
C MET A 327 4.75 8.33 15.84
N LEU A 328 5.86 7.59 15.90
CA LEU A 328 6.39 6.82 14.77
C LEU A 328 5.44 5.70 14.30
N HIS A 329 4.45 5.32 15.13
CA HIS A 329 3.48 4.28 14.85
C HIS A 329 2.05 4.82 14.64
N ILE A 330 1.87 6.14 14.64
CA ILE A 330 0.55 6.79 14.58
C ILE A 330 0.51 7.73 13.39
N GLU A 331 -0.38 7.45 12.45
CA GLU A 331 -0.54 8.17 11.18
C GLU A 331 -1.95 8.77 11.09
N PRO A 332 -2.15 10.03 11.53
CA PRO A 332 -3.42 10.72 11.39
C PRO A 332 -3.57 11.31 9.96
N ARG A 333 -4.76 11.18 9.38
CA ARG A 333 -5.15 11.82 8.12
C ARG A 333 -6.62 12.20 8.12
N PHE A 334 -7.01 13.16 7.28
CA PHE A 334 -8.40 13.57 7.14
C PHE A 334 -8.96 13.16 5.78
N GLU A 335 -10.09 12.47 5.78
CA GLU A 335 -10.78 12.02 4.57
C GLU A 335 -12.18 12.64 4.46
N SER A 336 -12.69 12.74 3.23
CA SER A 336 -14.04 13.26 2.95
C SER A 336 -14.98 12.08 2.70
N VAL A 337 -16.09 12.03 3.43
CA VAL A 337 -17.14 11.00 3.30
C VAL A 337 -18.48 11.70 3.31
N ASP A 338 -19.28 11.50 2.27
CA ASP A 338 -20.61 12.11 2.11
C ASP A 338 -20.62 13.63 2.36
N GLY A 339 -19.55 14.31 1.92
CA GLY A 339 -19.38 15.76 2.07
C GLY A 339 -18.99 16.23 3.47
N LYS A 340 -18.75 15.32 4.42
CA LYS A 340 -18.26 15.61 5.78
C LYS A 340 -16.81 15.19 5.94
N ARG A 341 -16.07 15.86 6.83
CA ARG A 341 -14.67 15.53 7.11
C ARG A 341 -14.56 14.60 8.31
N VAL A 342 -13.78 13.53 8.17
CA VAL A 342 -13.50 12.55 9.24
C VAL A 342 -12.00 12.45 9.47
N LEU A 343 -11.59 12.20 10.72
CA LEU A 343 -10.19 11.97 11.08
C LEU A 343 -9.96 10.45 11.17
N VAL A 344 -9.09 9.92 10.33
CA VAL A 344 -8.64 8.53 10.36
C VAL A 344 -7.25 8.48 10.98
N VAL A 345 -7.11 7.71 12.06
CA VAL A 345 -5.84 7.50 12.74
C VAL A 345 -5.41 6.05 12.54
N ARG A 346 -4.45 5.84 11.66
CA ARG A 346 -3.85 4.53 11.44
C ARG A 346 -2.79 4.26 12.51
N CYS A 347 -2.96 3.16 13.22
CA CYS A 347 -2.07 2.73 14.30
C CYS A 347 -1.32 1.47 13.85
N LYS A 348 0.01 1.56 13.76
CA LYS A 348 0.88 0.40 13.52
C LYS A 348 1.19 -0.30 14.84
N PRO A 349 1.34 -1.63 14.88
CA PRO A 349 1.81 -2.31 16.08
C PRO A 349 3.13 -1.67 16.57
N SER A 350 3.22 -1.37 17.87
CA SER A 350 4.46 -0.90 18.47
C SER A 350 5.37 -2.10 18.78
N ASN A 351 6.67 -1.82 18.85
CA ASN A 351 7.71 -2.77 19.27
C ASN A 351 8.06 -2.62 20.76
N ILE A 352 7.43 -1.67 21.45
CA ILE A 352 7.56 -1.48 22.89
C ILE A 352 6.18 -1.26 23.53
N PRO A 353 6.00 -1.63 24.81
CA PRO A 353 4.75 -1.39 25.54
C PRO A 353 4.35 0.09 25.54
N VAL A 354 3.07 0.37 25.28
CA VAL A 354 2.48 1.71 25.28
C VAL A 354 1.53 1.86 26.46
N TYR A 355 1.78 2.86 27.31
CA TYR A 355 0.92 3.19 28.44
C TYR A 355 0.21 4.52 28.20
N VAL A 356 -1.02 4.65 28.71
CA VAL A 356 -1.77 5.91 28.71
C VAL A 356 -1.64 6.55 30.08
N LYS A 357 -1.16 7.80 30.13
CA LYS A 357 -1.09 8.61 31.34
C LYS A 357 -2.43 9.26 31.65
N GLU A 358 -2.96 8.97 32.83
CA GLU A 358 -4.13 9.63 33.41
C GLU A 358 -3.73 10.17 34.79
N GLY A 359 -3.45 11.48 34.87
CA GLY A 359 -2.92 12.10 36.09
C GLY A 359 -1.54 11.52 36.45
N ASN A 360 -1.43 10.92 37.64
CA ASN A 360 -0.21 10.28 38.14
C ASN A 360 -0.16 8.77 37.92
N THR A 361 -1.14 8.21 37.19
CA THR A 361 -1.22 6.78 36.90
C THR A 361 -0.96 6.49 35.44
N GLU A 362 -0.35 5.33 35.18
CA GLU A 362 -0.14 4.78 33.84
C GLU A 362 -1.00 3.53 33.68
N GLN A 363 -1.78 3.50 32.61
CA GLN A 363 -2.72 2.41 32.32
C GLN A 363 -2.30 1.68 31.05
N PHE A 364 -2.42 0.36 31.04
CA PHE A 364 -2.07 -0.47 29.90
C PHE A 364 -3.34 -1.04 29.27
N PHE A 365 -3.55 -0.76 27.97
CA PHE A 365 -4.72 -1.24 27.24
C PHE A 365 -4.30 -2.17 26.10
N ALA A 366 -5.09 -3.19 25.83
CA ALA A 366 -4.93 -4.10 24.69
C ALA A 366 -6.30 -4.44 24.08
N ARG A 367 -6.31 -4.90 22.81
CA ARG A 367 -7.51 -5.42 22.16
C ARG A 367 -7.74 -6.86 22.59
N THR A 368 -8.93 -7.15 23.13
CA THR A 368 -9.42 -8.51 23.40
C THR A 368 -10.66 -8.73 22.54
N GLY A 369 -10.48 -9.27 21.34
CA GLY A 369 -11.50 -9.23 20.31
C GLY A 369 -11.74 -7.78 19.83
N ALA A 370 -13.01 -7.36 19.77
CA ALA A 370 -13.40 -6.01 19.36
C ALA A 370 -13.47 -5.01 20.54
N ALA A 371 -13.12 -5.43 21.75
CA ALA A 371 -13.13 -4.56 22.92
C ALA A 371 -11.74 -4.06 23.28
N THR A 372 -11.67 -2.82 23.75
CA THR A 372 -10.48 -2.24 24.41
C THR A 372 -10.53 -2.56 25.90
N THR A 373 -9.59 -3.37 26.38
CA THR A 373 -9.54 -3.84 27.77
C THR A 373 -8.32 -3.28 28.47
N GLU A 374 -8.51 -2.72 29.67
CA GLU A 374 -7.42 -2.38 30.57
C GLU A 374 -6.90 -3.65 31.26
N LEU A 375 -5.59 -3.90 31.18
CA LEU A 375 -4.98 -5.05 31.82
C LEU A 375 -4.49 -4.68 33.22
N LEU A 376 -4.73 -5.58 34.19
CA LEU A 376 -4.18 -5.45 35.53
C LEU A 376 -2.65 -5.61 35.50
N PRO A 377 -1.89 -5.02 36.43
CA PRO A 377 -0.43 -5.12 36.46
C PRO A 377 0.12 -6.56 36.35
N SER A 378 -0.55 -7.54 36.95
CA SER A 378 -0.19 -8.96 36.86
C SER A 378 -0.36 -9.55 35.45
N GLN A 379 -1.34 -9.07 34.69
CA GLN A 379 -1.60 -9.50 33.32
C GLN A 379 -0.65 -8.79 32.34
N VAL A 380 -0.31 -7.52 32.60
CA VAL A 380 0.60 -6.73 31.77
C VAL A 380 1.95 -7.41 31.64
N HIS A 381 2.52 -7.94 32.73
CA HIS A 381 3.82 -8.61 32.68
C HIS A 381 3.84 -9.80 31.71
N LEU A 382 2.82 -10.68 31.79
CA LEU A 382 2.69 -11.83 30.90
C LEU A 382 2.41 -11.41 29.45
N TYR A 383 1.55 -10.41 29.26
CA TYR A 383 1.24 -9.89 27.94
C TYR A 383 2.49 -9.33 27.25
N ILE A 384 3.30 -8.56 27.98
CA ILE A 384 4.53 -7.97 27.43
C ILE A 384 5.48 -9.05 26.95
N GLN A 385 5.71 -10.11 27.75
CA GLN A 385 6.61 -11.21 27.37
C GLN A 385 6.16 -12.01 26.14
N GLN A 386 4.85 -12.03 25.85
CA GLN A 386 4.31 -12.79 24.72
C GLN A 386 4.21 -11.95 23.45
N ARG A 387 3.96 -10.65 23.57
CA ARG A 387 3.64 -9.77 22.45
C ARG A 387 4.84 -9.00 21.92
N PHE A 388 5.74 -8.54 22.79
CA PHE A 388 6.89 -7.71 22.43
C PHE A 388 8.18 -8.49 22.61
#